data_AF-A0A481DT14-F1
#
_entry.id   AF-A0A481DT14-F1
#
_cell.length_a   1.000
_cell.length_b   1.000
_cell.length_c   1.000
_cell.angle_alpha   90.00
_cell.angle_beta   90.00
_cell.angle_gamma   90.00
#
_symmetry.space_group_name_H-M   'P 1'
#
loop_
_entity.id
_entity.type
_entity.pdbx_description
1 polymer ?
#
loop_
_entity_poly.entity_id
_entity_poly.type
_entity_poly.pdbx_seq_one_letter_code
_entity_poly.pdbx_strand_id
1 'polypeptide(L)'
;MMKPRGLENEKTSPPPPQIGCYQGFAFAWRCLLHSCATEKDSKKMKVLESLIGMIQKFPYDDPTYDKLHEDLDRIRGKFKQLCSLLNVQPDFKISAEGSGLAF
;
A
#
# COMPACT_ATOMS: atom_id res chain seq x y z
N MET A 1 30.26 36.27 1.48
CA MET A 1 28.99 35.71 2.00
C MET A 1 28.42 34.78 0.94
N MET A 2 28.60 33.47 1.08
CA MET A 2 28.06 32.47 0.13
C MET A 2 26.84 31.81 0.77
N LYS A 3 25.68 31.93 0.11
CA LYS A 3 24.44 31.25 0.50
C LYS A 3 24.57 29.81 0.00
N PRO A 4 24.42 28.79 0.85
CA PRO A 4 24.60 27.41 0.42
C PRO A 4 23.49 27.01 -0.56
N ARG A 5 23.89 26.36 -1.65
CA ARG A 5 23.01 25.68 -2.60
C ARG A 5 22.19 24.66 -1.81
N GLY A 6 20.87 24.78 -1.94
CA GLY A 6 19.92 23.95 -1.23
C GLY A 6 20.15 22.47 -1.53
N LEU A 7 20.04 21.66 -0.48
CA LEU A 7 19.46 20.33 -0.60
C LEU A 7 18.07 20.53 -1.20
N GLU A 8 17.96 20.43 -2.52
CA GLU A 8 16.68 20.04 -3.12
C GLU A 8 16.47 18.59 -2.73
N ASN A 9 15.73 18.45 -1.63
CA ASN A 9 15.19 17.21 -1.14
C ASN A 9 14.54 16.51 -2.33
N GLU A 10 15.15 15.39 -2.74
CA GLU A 10 14.57 14.40 -3.63
C GLU A 10 13.21 14.03 -3.04
N LYS A 11 12.17 14.73 -3.50
CA LYS A 11 10.80 14.44 -3.15
C LYS A 11 10.47 13.17 -3.91
N THR A 12 10.83 12.04 -3.28
CA THR A 12 10.15 10.75 -3.43
C THR A 12 8.68 11.06 -3.63
N SER A 13 8.23 10.90 -4.87
CA SER A 13 6.86 11.25 -5.22
C SER A 13 5.94 10.40 -4.34
N PRO A 14 4.89 10.99 -3.74
CA PRO A 14 4.03 10.21 -2.87
C PRO A 14 3.50 8.99 -3.65
N PRO A 15 3.44 7.81 -3.01
CA PRO A 15 2.97 6.60 -3.66
C PRO A 15 1.61 6.87 -4.30
N PRO A 16 1.30 6.25 -5.46
CA PRO A 16 -0.02 6.39 -6.07
C PRO A 16 -1.10 6.19 -5.00
N PRO A 17 -2.18 7.01 -4.96
CA PRO A 17 -3.14 7.01 -3.85
C PRO A 17 -3.63 5.61 -3.46
N GLN A 18 -3.77 4.74 -4.46
CA GLN A 18 -4.12 3.32 -4.31
C GLN A 18 -3.13 2.53 -3.44
N ILE A 19 -1.82 2.72 -3.64
CA ILE A 19 -0.78 2.02 -2.87
C ILE A 19 -0.73 2.50 -1.42
N GLY A 20 -0.86 3.81 -1.19
CA GLY A 20 -0.96 4.37 0.16
C GLY A 20 -2.15 3.79 0.95
N CYS A 21 -3.31 3.63 0.30
CA CYS A 21 -4.48 2.99 0.90
C CYS A 21 -4.22 1.52 1.27
N TYR A 22 -3.60 0.75 0.39
CA TYR A 22 -3.26 -0.66 0.69
C TYR A 22 -2.29 -0.77 1.86
N GLN A 23 -1.31 0.14 1.92
CA GLN A 23 -0.31 0.18 2.98
C GLN A 23 -0.96 0.44 4.34
N GLY A 24 -1.80 1.47 4.45
CA GLY A 24 -2.50 1.80 5.70
C GLY A 24 -3.40 0.66 6.18
N PHE A 25 -4.16 0.06 5.26
CA PHE A 25 -4.99 -1.12 5.57
C PHE A 25 -4.14 -2.29 6.09
N ALA A 26 -3.04 -2.61 5.40
CA ALA A 26 -2.19 -3.73 5.77
C ALA A 26 -1.57 -3.54 7.17
N PHE A 27 -1.04 -2.36 7.49
CA PHE A 27 -0.47 -2.10 8.81
C PHE A 27 -1.51 -2.17 9.93
N ALA A 28 -2.72 -1.64 9.72
CA ALA A 28 -3.78 -1.74 10.70
C ALA A 28 -4.15 -3.21 11.02
N TRP A 29 -4.33 -4.02 9.97
CA TRP A 29 -4.63 -5.45 10.14
C TRP A 29 -3.48 -6.24 10.74
N ARG A 30 -2.23 -5.81 10.56
CA ARG A 30 -1.06 -6.42 11.18
C ARG A 30 -1.16 -6.35 12.69
N CYS A 31 -1.48 -5.17 13.22
CA CYS A 31 -1.65 -4.97 14.66
C CYS A 31 -2.82 -5.81 15.21
N LEU A 32 -3.95 -5.85 14.50
CA LEU A 32 -5.13 -6.62 14.91
C LEU A 32 -4.88 -8.13 14.92
N LEU A 33 -4.25 -8.67 13.87
CA LEU A 33 -4.00 -10.11 13.76
C LEU A 33 -2.88 -10.60 14.66
N HIS A 34 -1.87 -9.76 14.94
CA HIS A 34 -0.81 -10.09 15.89
C HIS A 34 -1.34 -10.27 17.33
N SER A 35 -2.53 -9.75 17.61
CA SER A 35 -3.21 -9.89 18.91
C SER A 35 -3.98 -11.22 19.06
N CYS A 36 -4.24 -11.92 17.94
CA CYS A 36 -5.10 -13.11 17.89
C CYS A 36 -4.36 -14.24 17.16
N ALA A 37 -3.52 -14.99 17.89
CA ALA A 37 -2.65 -16.03 17.32
C ALA A 37 -3.37 -17.39 17.16
N THR A 38 -4.45 -17.45 16.38
CA THR A 38 -5.09 -18.73 16.03
C THR A 38 -4.57 -19.28 14.70
N GLU A 39 -4.75 -20.59 14.45
CA GLU A 39 -4.34 -21.22 13.18
C GLU A 39 -5.05 -20.61 11.95
N LYS A 40 -6.31 -20.16 12.12
CA LYS A 40 -7.05 -19.40 11.08
C LYS A 40 -6.42 -18.05 10.80
N ASP A 41 -5.83 -17.41 11.81
CA ASP A 41 -5.19 -16.11 11.68
C ASP A 41 -3.78 -16.22 11.10
N SER A 42 -3.11 -17.38 11.23
CA SER A 42 -1.84 -17.67 10.55
C SER A 42 -1.92 -17.53 9.02
N LYS A 43 -3.01 -18.01 8.39
CA LYS A 43 -3.20 -17.86 6.94
C LYS A 43 -3.38 -16.40 6.53
N LYS A 44 -4.17 -15.63 7.30
CA LYS A 44 -4.37 -14.19 7.07
C LYS A 44 -3.06 -13.44 7.22
N MET A 45 -2.29 -13.75 8.27
CA MET A 45 -1.00 -13.13 8.56
C MET A 45 0.01 -13.39 7.44
N LYS A 46 0.08 -14.61 6.88
CA LYS A 46 0.96 -14.91 5.73
C LYS A 46 0.64 -14.07 4.50
N VAL A 47 -0.64 -13.95 4.14
CA VAL A 47 -1.07 -13.13 2.99
C VAL A 47 -0.80 -11.65 3.27
N LEU A 48 -1.01 -11.21 4.50
CA LEU A 48 -0.75 -9.84 4.93
C LEU A 48 0.73 -9.46 4.85
N GLU A 49 1.62 -10.27 5.43
CA GLU A 49 3.07 -10.04 5.38
C GLU A 49 3.58 -10.06 3.93
N SER A 50 3.01 -10.94 3.08
CA SER A 50 3.30 -10.93 1.64
C SER A 50 2.87 -9.63 0.97
N LEU A 51 1.70 -9.08 1.31
CA LEU A 51 1.21 -7.81 0.76
C LEU A 51 2.10 -6.64 1.20
N ILE A 52 2.45 -6.56 2.49
CA ILE A 52 3.35 -5.53 3.02
C ILE A 52 4.71 -5.60 2.33
N GLY A 53 5.28 -6.80 2.19
CA GLY A 53 6.57 -6.99 1.54
C GLY A 53 6.56 -6.58 0.06
N MET A 54 5.43 -6.74 -0.64
CA MET A 54 5.28 -6.25 -2.01
C MET A 54 5.18 -4.73 -2.10
N ILE A 55 4.39 -4.12 -1.21
CA ILE A 55 4.23 -2.66 -1.14
C ILE A 55 5.56 -1.98 -0.78
N GLN A 56 6.34 -2.55 0.15
CA GLN A 56 7.64 -1.99 0.54
C GLN A 56 8.70 -2.09 -0.56
N LYS A 57 8.60 -3.09 -1.43
CA LYS A 57 9.53 -3.30 -2.55
C LYS A 57 9.12 -2.55 -3.81
N PHE A 58 7.94 -1.94 -3.81
CA PHE A 58 7.44 -1.22 -4.96
C PHE A 58 8.33 0.01 -5.21
N PRO A 59 8.88 0.19 -6.43
CA PRO A 59 9.83 1.26 -6.70
C PRO A 59 9.09 2.59 -6.94
N TYR A 60 8.82 3.33 -5.86
CA TYR A 60 8.14 4.64 -5.92
C TYR A 60 8.93 5.73 -6.65
N ASP A 61 10.25 5.57 -6.69
CA ASP A 61 11.18 6.61 -7.13
C ASP A 61 11.63 6.45 -8.59
N ASP A 62 11.22 5.35 -9.25
CA ASP A 62 11.57 5.06 -10.63
C ASP A 62 10.35 5.21 -11.56
N PRO A 63 10.17 6.37 -12.23
CA PRO A 63 9.09 6.58 -13.18
C PRO A 63 9.25 5.77 -14.48
N THR A 64 10.40 5.14 -14.69
CA THR A 64 10.70 4.27 -15.85
C THR A 64 10.51 2.79 -15.53
N TYR A 65 9.96 2.45 -14.37
CA TYR A 65 9.78 1.06 -13.96
C TYR A 65 8.84 0.30 -14.92
N ASP A 66 9.44 -0.49 -15.81
CA ASP A 66 8.74 -1.20 -16.90
C ASP A 66 7.65 -2.18 -16.39
N LYS A 67 7.78 -2.66 -15.14
CA LYS A 67 6.86 -3.64 -14.53
C LYS A 67 5.85 -3.00 -13.58
N LEU A 68 5.71 -1.68 -13.60
CA LEU A 68 4.80 -0.95 -12.70
C LEU A 68 3.40 -1.52 -12.71
N HIS A 69 2.83 -1.74 -13.89
CA HIS A 69 1.47 -2.25 -14.05
C HIS A 69 1.33 -3.70 -13.55
N GLU A 70 2.29 -4.56 -13.85
CA GLU A 70 2.29 -5.96 -13.38
C GLU A 70 2.38 -6.03 -11.85
N ASP A 71 3.24 -5.22 -11.24
CA ASP A 71 3.43 -5.17 -9.80
C ASP A 71 2.21 -4.59 -9.09
N LEU A 72 1.60 -3.54 -9.65
CA LEU A 72 0.34 -2.99 -9.17
C LEU A 72 -0.79 -4.03 -9.21
N ASP A 73 -0.94 -4.77 -10.31
CA ASP A 73 -1.98 -5.80 -10.41
C ASP A 73 -1.73 -6.96 -9.45
N ARG A 74 -0.47 -7.31 -9.21
CA ARG A 74 -0.10 -8.32 -8.22
C ARG A 74 -0.40 -7.86 -6.79
N ILE A 75 -0.12 -6.60 -6.46
CA ILE A 75 -0.48 -5.99 -5.17
C ILE A 75 -2.00 -5.98 -5.00
N ARG A 76 -2.74 -5.55 -6.03
CA ARG A 76 -4.21 -5.53 -6.04
C ARG A 76 -4.80 -6.94 -5.86
N GLY A 77 -4.22 -7.94 -6.52
CA GLY A 77 -4.60 -9.35 -6.38
C GLY A 77 -4.41 -9.85 -4.94
N LYS A 78 -3.26 -9.54 -4.33
CA LYS A 78 -3.00 -9.88 -2.92
C LYS A 78 -3.91 -9.15 -1.94
N PHE A 79 -4.20 -7.89 -2.20
CA PHE A 79 -5.15 -7.12 -1.41
C PHE A 79 -6.55 -7.76 -1.44
N LYS A 80 -7.07 -8.08 -2.64
CA LYS A 80 -8.37 -8.77 -2.79
C LYS A 80 -8.38 -10.11 -2.04
N GLN A 81 -7.30 -10.89 -2.14
CA GLN A 81 -7.15 -12.14 -1.41
C GLN A 81 -7.25 -11.93 0.11
N LEU A 82 -6.58 -10.90 0.65
CA LEU A 82 -6.64 -10.56 2.07
C LEU A 82 -8.07 -10.16 2.49
N CYS A 83 -8.75 -9.31 1.71
CA CYS A 83 -10.14 -8.92 1.96
C CYS A 83 -11.09 -10.13 2.02
N SER A 84 -10.97 -11.08 1.08
CA SER A 84 -11.75 -12.33 1.12
C SER A 84 -11.49 -13.13 2.40
N LEU A 85 -10.24 -13.22 2.86
CA LEU A 85 -9.89 -13.93 4.10
C LEU A 85 -10.38 -13.22 5.36
N LEU A 86 -10.48 -11.89 5.32
CA LEU A 86 -11.02 -11.07 6.39
C LEU A 86 -12.55 -10.95 6.34
N ASN A 87 -13.18 -11.45 5.29
CA ASN A 87 -14.61 -11.29 5.00
C ASN A 87 -15.03 -9.81 4.94
N VAL A 88 -14.15 -8.96 4.42
CA VAL A 88 -14.36 -7.53 4.21
C VAL A 88 -14.54 -7.28 2.72
N GLN A 89 -15.56 -6.51 2.34
CA GLN A 89 -15.74 -6.10 0.95
C GLN A 89 -14.74 -4.99 0.60
N PRO A 90 -13.93 -5.15 -0.46
CA PRO A 90 -13.09 -4.09 -0.96
C PRO A 90 -13.95 -3.09 -1.74
N ASP A 91 -14.68 -2.19 -1.04
CA ASP A 91 -15.39 -1.09 -1.70
C ASP A 91 -14.39 0.02 -2.05
N PHE A 92 -13.68 -0.16 -3.18
CA PHE A 92 -12.87 0.89 -3.77
C PHE A 92 -13.76 1.84 -4.56
N LYS A 93 -14.66 2.55 -3.88
CA LYS A 93 -15.21 3.81 -4.42
C LYS A 93 -14.16 4.89 -4.32
N ILE A 94 -13.09 4.74 -5.10
CA ILE A 94 -12.27 5.87 -5.48
C ILE A 94 -13.09 6.54 -6.59
N SER A 95 -14.05 7.38 -6.21
CA SER A 95 -14.63 8.30 -7.17
C SER A 95 -13.49 9.14 -7.73
N ALA A 96 -13.13 8.89 -8.99
CA ALA A 96 -12.29 9.79 -9.78
C ALA A 96 -13.00 11.16 -10.02
N GLU A 97 -14.24 11.29 -9.54
CA GLU A 97 -15.05 12.49 -9.60
C GLU A 97 -15.04 13.19 -8.22
N GLY A 98 -14.11 14.13 -8.07
CA GLY A 98 -14.06 15.20 -7.06
C GLY A 98 -14.88 15.05 -5.77
N SER A 99 -14.26 14.50 -4.71
CA SER A 99 -14.51 15.06 -3.37
C SER A 99 -13.24 15.78 -2.96
N GLY A 100 -13.23 17.10 -3.16
CA GLY A 100 -12.27 17.98 -2.54
C GLY A 100 -12.39 17.85 -1.03
N LEU A 101 -11.45 17.14 -0.42
CA LEU A 101 -11.12 17.36 0.97
C LEU A 101 -9.84 18.19 0.95
N ALA A 102 -10.08 19.50 1.10
CA ALA A 102 -9.08 20.45 1.49
C ALA A 102 -8.40 19.99 2.78
N PHE A 103 -7.08 20.16 2.82
CA PHE A 103 -6.33 20.43 4.04
C PHE A 103 -5.74 21.83 3.90
#